data_AF-A0A2E0X8N1-F1
#
_entry.id   AF-A0A2E0X8N1-F1
#
_cell.length_a   1.000
_cell.length_b   1.000
_cell.length_c   1.000
_cell.angle_alpha   90.00
_cell.angle_beta   90.00
_cell.angle_gamma   90.00
#
_symmetry.space_group_name_H-M   'P 1'
#
loop_
_entity.id
_entity.type
_entity.pdbx_description
1 polymer ?
#
loop_
_entity_poly.entity_id
_entity_poly.type
_entity_poly.pdbx_seq_one_letter_code
_entity_poly.pdbx_strand_id
1 'polypeptide(L)'
;MSGPVTLDELKTMAVEIAPEVQARPFYVVDQKACGLPTETAGGFAISHLATNVFELPDWTGPGSVLAIDLQGCNTGQPRRAAAYARAIVVHELAHLVPMPASETLRMIEATPPEVVKANMRREMSIPADHVTTVTKTHGPAFIVRAAHLFIRAVATGYETQAADVLGYRWLTSLQHYLPFIIDDAIRMRFAPFSAVDQLPIPEEVRRLHARDGQRYQAYIKQGSEDAA
;
A
#
# COMPACT_ATOMS: atom_id res chain seq x y z
N MET A 1 15.06 -14.97 -18.52
CA MET A 1 15.13 -13.59 -18.01
C MET A 1 13.73 -13.02 -18.06
N SER A 2 13.15 -12.64 -16.93
CA SER A 2 11.83 -12.03 -16.90
C SER A 2 11.92 -10.62 -17.50
N GLY A 3 10.98 -10.27 -18.37
CA GLY A 3 10.91 -8.93 -18.98
C GLY A 3 10.55 -7.83 -17.97
N PRO A 4 10.41 -6.58 -18.42
CA PRO A 4 9.88 -5.50 -17.58
C PRO A 4 8.46 -5.85 -17.11
N VAL A 5 8.14 -5.48 -15.87
CA VAL A 5 6.78 -5.67 -15.35
C VAL A 5 5.81 -4.72 -16.04
N THR A 6 4.59 -5.19 -16.25
CA THR A 6 3.49 -4.43 -16.86
C THR A 6 2.37 -4.17 -15.85
N LEU A 7 1.54 -3.15 -16.09
CA LEU A 7 0.36 -2.87 -15.26
C LEU A 7 -0.65 -4.03 -15.28
N ASP A 8 -0.79 -4.71 -16.41
CA ASP A 8 -1.68 -5.86 -16.55
C ASP A 8 -1.23 -7.04 -15.68
N GLU A 9 0.08 -7.30 -15.60
CA GLU A 9 0.62 -8.31 -14.68
C GLU A 9 0.30 -7.96 -13.23
N LEU A 10 0.52 -6.70 -12.85
CA LEU A 10 0.24 -6.21 -11.49
C LEU A 10 -1.25 -6.24 -11.16
N LYS A 11 -2.12 -5.93 -12.12
CA LYS A 11 -3.58 -6.03 -11.98
C LYS A 11 -4.03 -7.48 -11.80
N THR A 12 -3.48 -8.39 -12.60
CA THR A 12 -3.77 -9.83 -12.51
C THR A 12 -3.39 -10.34 -11.13
N MET A 13 -2.15 -10.04 -10.69
CA MET A 13 -1.69 -10.38 -9.34
C MET A 13 -2.61 -9.84 -8.25
N ALA A 14 -2.96 -8.55 -8.32
CA ALA A 14 -3.80 -7.90 -7.31
C ALA A 14 -5.15 -8.61 -7.13
N VAL A 15 -5.78 -8.97 -8.25
CA VAL A 15 -7.03 -9.72 -8.27
C VAL A 15 -6.87 -11.14 -7.71
N GLU A 16 -5.78 -11.82 -8.05
CA GLU A 16 -5.55 -13.19 -7.57
C GLU A 16 -5.33 -13.26 -6.05
N ILE A 17 -4.62 -12.28 -5.47
CA ILE A 17 -4.30 -12.29 -4.03
C ILE A 17 -5.39 -11.61 -3.19
N ALA A 18 -6.17 -10.70 -3.78
CA ALA A 18 -7.23 -9.95 -3.12
C ALA A 18 -8.48 -9.88 -4.00
N PRO A 19 -9.17 -11.01 -4.27
CA PRO A 19 -10.30 -11.06 -5.19
C PRO A 19 -11.45 -10.13 -4.78
N GLU A 20 -11.51 -9.73 -3.50
CA GLU A 20 -12.51 -8.80 -2.99
C GLU A 20 -12.44 -7.42 -3.66
N VAL A 21 -11.28 -7.02 -4.20
CA VAL A 21 -11.14 -5.75 -4.94
C VAL A 21 -11.99 -5.71 -6.21
N GLN A 22 -12.36 -6.88 -6.75
CA GLN A 22 -13.25 -6.98 -7.92
C GLN A 22 -14.72 -6.72 -7.60
N ALA A 23 -15.09 -6.56 -6.33
CA ALA A 23 -16.46 -6.20 -5.95
C ALA A 23 -16.90 -4.83 -6.49
N ARG A 24 -15.95 -4.02 -7.00
CA ARG A 24 -16.16 -2.72 -7.65
C ARG A 24 -15.15 -2.55 -8.80
N PRO A 25 -15.32 -1.54 -9.67
CA PRO A 25 -14.28 -1.18 -10.62
C PRO A 25 -12.95 -0.92 -9.90
N PHE A 26 -11.93 -1.68 -10.29
CA PHE A 26 -10.57 -1.62 -9.75
C PHE A 26 -9.57 -1.43 -10.89
N TYR A 27 -8.67 -0.47 -10.70
CA TYR A 27 -7.73 -0.05 -11.73
C TYR A 27 -6.32 -0.04 -11.17
N VAL A 28 -5.39 -0.59 -11.95
CA VAL A 28 -3.95 -0.44 -11.73
C VAL A 28 -3.42 0.45 -12.83
N VAL A 29 -2.80 1.57 -12.45
CA VAL A 29 -2.41 2.62 -13.39
C VAL A 29 -0.98 3.06 -13.16
N ASP A 30 -0.37 3.65 -14.18
CA ASP A 30 0.93 4.31 -14.02
C ASP A 30 0.76 5.58 -13.18
N GLN A 31 1.59 5.74 -12.15
CA GLN A 31 1.61 6.93 -11.30
C GLN A 31 1.81 8.22 -12.10
N LYS A 32 2.56 8.18 -13.20
CA LYS A 32 2.73 9.31 -14.11
C LYS A 32 1.41 9.72 -14.77
N ALA A 33 0.54 8.76 -15.10
CA ALA A 33 -0.78 9.04 -15.66
C ALA A 33 -1.69 9.78 -14.66
N CYS A 34 -1.41 9.68 -13.36
CA CYS A 34 -2.07 10.48 -12.33
C CYS A 34 -1.56 11.93 -12.25
N GLY A 35 -0.59 12.34 -13.07
CA GLY A 35 -0.01 13.68 -13.06
C GLY A 35 0.83 13.95 -11.81
N LEU A 36 1.48 12.91 -11.28
CA LEU A 36 2.27 12.93 -10.06
C LEU A 36 3.76 12.65 -10.33
N PRO A 37 4.68 13.20 -9.51
CA PRO A 37 6.10 12.96 -9.65
C PRO A 37 6.46 11.49 -9.36
N THR A 38 7.35 10.90 -10.16
CA THR A 38 7.73 9.47 -10.15
C THR A 38 8.96 9.16 -9.28
N GLU A 39 9.19 9.91 -8.20
CA GLU A 39 10.49 9.85 -7.50
C GLU A 39 10.42 9.55 -6.00
N THR A 40 9.25 9.51 -5.36
CA THR A 40 9.16 9.55 -3.88
C THR A 40 8.46 8.38 -3.18
N ALA A 41 7.62 7.57 -3.85
CA ALA A 41 6.75 6.60 -3.14
C ALA A 41 6.66 5.18 -3.73
N GLY A 42 7.13 4.91 -4.95
CA GLY A 42 6.96 3.60 -5.61
C GLY A 42 5.52 3.26 -6.03
N GLY A 43 4.52 3.72 -5.28
CA GLY A 43 3.09 3.68 -5.61
C GLY A 43 2.23 4.33 -4.52
N PHE A 44 0.91 4.35 -4.73
CA PHE A 44 -0.08 4.71 -3.72
C PHE A 44 -1.46 4.14 -4.07
N ALA A 45 -2.29 3.89 -3.06
CA ALA A 45 -3.67 3.47 -3.20
C ALA A 45 -4.69 4.60 -2.96
N ILE A 46 -5.74 4.62 -3.77
CA ILE A 46 -6.95 5.40 -3.55
C ILE A 46 -8.12 4.44 -3.38
N SER A 47 -8.74 4.45 -2.20
CA SER A 47 -9.87 3.59 -1.89
C SER A 47 -11.10 3.86 -2.75
N HIS A 48 -11.31 5.10 -3.17
CA HIS A 48 -12.43 5.45 -4.05
C HIS A 48 -12.20 6.78 -4.78
N LEU A 49 -12.40 6.79 -6.09
CA LEU A 49 -12.57 8.00 -6.89
C LEU A 49 -14.02 8.08 -7.34
N ALA A 50 -14.73 9.15 -6.97
CA ALA A 50 -16.13 9.37 -7.34
C ALA A 50 -16.30 9.92 -8.77
N THR A 51 -15.24 10.50 -9.34
CA THR A 51 -15.24 11.22 -10.61
C THR A 51 -13.96 10.93 -11.39
N ASN A 52 -13.94 11.27 -12.67
CA ASN A 52 -12.73 11.19 -13.51
C ASN A 52 -11.71 12.24 -13.04
N VAL A 53 -10.96 11.91 -11.98
CA VAL A 53 -9.86 12.74 -11.49
C VAL A 53 -8.65 12.59 -12.42
N PHE A 54 -8.52 11.46 -13.08
CA PHE A 54 -7.45 11.17 -14.04
C PHE A 54 -8.03 10.96 -15.44
N GLU A 55 -7.36 11.47 -16.46
CA GLU A 55 -7.67 11.17 -17.87
C GLU A 55 -7.08 9.79 -18.22
N LEU A 56 -7.67 8.74 -17.64
CA LEU A 56 -7.26 7.36 -17.88
C LEU A 56 -8.05 6.81 -19.08
N PRO A 57 -7.39 6.26 -20.11
CA PRO A 57 -8.04 5.81 -21.34
C PRO A 57 -9.18 4.80 -21.13
N ASP A 58 -9.05 3.94 -20.11
CA ASP A 58 -9.96 2.82 -19.85
C ASP A 58 -10.80 2.98 -18.57
N TRP A 59 -10.94 4.21 -18.07
CA TRP A 59 -11.73 4.48 -16.87
C TRP A 59 -13.22 4.60 -17.19
N THR A 60 -14.03 3.70 -16.61
CA THR A 60 -15.47 3.59 -16.91
C THR A 60 -16.38 4.17 -15.83
N GLY A 61 -15.81 4.73 -14.76
CA GLY A 61 -16.58 5.28 -13.64
C GLY A 61 -15.95 4.97 -12.28
N PRO A 62 -16.65 5.30 -11.19
CA PRO A 62 -16.08 5.37 -9.86
C PRO A 62 -15.51 4.03 -9.38
N GLY A 63 -14.36 4.08 -8.70
CA GLY A 63 -13.61 2.87 -8.39
C GLY A 63 -12.35 3.10 -7.56
N SER A 64 -11.73 2.01 -7.13
CA SER A 64 -10.46 2.06 -6.42
C SER A 64 -9.31 2.08 -7.41
N VAL A 65 -8.26 2.85 -7.11
CA VAL A 65 -7.06 2.97 -7.94
C VAL A 65 -5.84 2.56 -7.15
N LEU A 66 -5.00 1.77 -7.78
CA LEU A 66 -3.66 1.45 -7.32
C LEU A 66 -2.68 2.02 -8.35
N ALA A 67 -2.03 3.12 -8.00
CA ALA A 67 -1.10 3.82 -8.87
C ALA A 67 0.33 3.36 -8.56
N ILE A 68 1.09 2.97 -9.58
CA ILE A 68 2.43 2.39 -9.44
C ILE A 68 3.41 3.19 -10.27
N ASP A 69 4.54 3.55 -9.70
CA ASP A 69 5.69 4.07 -10.43
C ASP A 69 6.40 2.93 -11.19
N LEU A 70 5.84 2.60 -12.35
CA LEU A 70 6.33 1.51 -13.18
C LEU A 70 7.73 1.80 -13.73
N GLN A 71 8.03 3.07 -14.01
CA GLN A 71 9.33 3.50 -14.49
C GLN A 71 10.40 3.34 -13.40
N GLY A 72 10.15 3.80 -12.18
CA GLY A 72 11.08 3.62 -11.06
C GLY A 72 11.29 2.15 -10.71
N CYS A 73 10.22 1.34 -10.73
CA CYS A 73 10.32 -0.11 -10.52
C CYS A 73 11.22 -0.79 -11.56
N ASN A 74 11.06 -0.45 -12.84
CA ASN A 74 11.81 -1.09 -13.94
C ASN A 74 13.24 -0.55 -14.10
N THR A 75 13.53 0.69 -13.69
CA THR A 75 14.85 1.32 -13.89
C THR A 75 15.76 1.26 -12.65
N GLY A 76 15.22 1.27 -11.43
CA GLY A 76 16.02 1.38 -10.19
C GLY A 76 16.78 0.11 -9.80
N GLN A 77 16.19 -1.08 -10.01
CA GLN A 77 16.84 -2.37 -9.68
C GLN A 77 16.46 -3.47 -10.71
N PRO A 78 17.09 -3.52 -11.89
CA PRO A 78 16.67 -4.42 -12.98
C PRO A 78 16.60 -5.90 -12.61
N ARG A 79 17.42 -6.36 -11.65
CA ARG A 79 17.43 -7.75 -11.18
C ARG A 79 16.31 -8.08 -10.18
N ARG A 80 15.63 -7.08 -9.62
CA ARG A 80 14.57 -7.20 -8.62
C ARG A 80 13.31 -6.42 -8.96
N ALA A 81 13.28 -5.76 -10.13
CA ALA A 81 12.21 -4.88 -10.58
C ALA A 81 10.83 -5.52 -10.39
N ALA A 82 10.70 -6.80 -10.77
CA ALA A 82 9.45 -7.53 -10.61
C ALA A 82 9.07 -7.79 -9.16
N ALA A 83 10.01 -8.29 -8.35
CA ALA A 83 9.74 -8.55 -6.94
C ALA A 83 9.38 -7.27 -6.17
N TYR A 84 10.05 -6.16 -6.50
CA TYR A 84 9.81 -4.85 -5.90
C TYR A 84 8.45 -4.27 -6.30
N ALA A 85 8.11 -4.28 -7.60
CA ALA A 85 6.80 -3.82 -8.09
C ALA A 85 5.65 -4.63 -7.45
N ARG A 86 5.82 -5.95 -7.36
CA ARG A 86 4.84 -6.83 -6.69
C ARG A 86 4.73 -6.54 -5.21
N ALA A 87 5.84 -6.23 -4.53
CA ALA A 87 5.81 -5.84 -3.12
C ALA A 87 5.04 -4.52 -2.89
N ILE A 88 5.22 -3.54 -3.78
CA ILE A 88 4.43 -2.30 -3.76
C ILE A 88 2.94 -2.61 -3.94
N VAL A 89 2.57 -3.48 -4.88
CA VAL A 89 1.15 -3.89 -5.05
C VAL A 89 0.60 -4.51 -3.76
N VAL A 90 1.33 -5.43 -3.12
CA VAL A 90 0.90 -6.03 -1.85
C VAL A 90 0.72 -4.97 -0.76
N HIS A 91 1.66 -4.02 -0.66
CA HIS A 91 1.58 -2.91 0.30
C HIS A 91 0.34 -2.05 0.07
N GLU A 92 0.16 -1.58 -1.16
CA GLU A 92 -0.92 -0.67 -1.52
C GLU A 92 -2.30 -1.34 -1.43
N LEU A 93 -2.39 -2.64 -1.73
CA LEU A 93 -3.63 -3.40 -1.53
C LEU A 93 -4.07 -3.45 -0.06
N ALA A 94 -3.14 -3.43 0.91
CA ALA A 94 -3.48 -3.44 2.32
C ALA A 94 -4.23 -2.17 2.76
N HIS A 95 -4.11 -1.08 2.01
CA HIS A 95 -4.92 0.13 2.19
C HIS A 95 -6.34 -0.01 1.64
N LEU A 96 -6.55 -0.88 0.65
CA LEU A 96 -7.83 -1.07 -0.04
C LEU A 96 -8.71 -2.13 0.64
N VAL A 97 -8.11 -3.17 1.22
CA VAL A 97 -8.85 -4.24 1.88
C VAL A 97 -9.03 -3.98 3.39
N PRO A 98 -10.13 -4.47 4.01
CA PRO A 98 -11.35 -4.90 3.34
C PRO A 98 -12.04 -3.69 2.69
N MET A 99 -12.60 -3.84 1.48
CA MET A 99 -13.40 -2.76 0.91
C MET A 99 -14.75 -2.67 1.65
N PRO A 100 -15.06 -1.58 2.38
CA PRO A 100 -16.35 -1.46 3.04
C PRO A 100 -17.47 -1.29 2.00
N ALA A 101 -18.57 -2.01 2.21
CA ALA A 101 -19.68 -2.10 1.26
C ALA A 101 -20.42 -0.78 0.98
N SER A 102 -20.25 0.29 1.78
CA SER A 102 -21.04 1.52 1.57
C SER A 102 -20.56 2.83 2.22
N GLU A 103 -19.90 2.83 3.38
CA GLU A 103 -19.73 4.05 4.19
C GLU A 103 -18.71 5.08 3.65
N THR A 104 -17.60 4.64 3.05
CA THR A 104 -16.58 5.57 2.52
C THR A 104 -17.06 6.34 1.28
N LEU A 105 -18.07 5.82 0.57
CA LEU A 105 -18.60 6.40 -0.67
C LEU A 105 -19.23 7.77 -0.46
N ARG A 106 -20.02 7.93 0.61
CA ARG A 106 -20.79 9.16 0.88
C ARG A 106 -19.93 10.39 1.21
N MET A 107 -18.70 10.22 1.69
CA MET A 107 -17.83 11.32 2.10
C MET A 107 -16.99 11.90 0.95
N ILE A 108 -16.69 11.11 -0.09
CA ILE A 108 -15.79 11.52 -1.20
C ILE A 108 -16.59 12.07 -2.38
N GLU A 109 -17.83 11.63 -2.59
CA GLU A 109 -18.74 12.11 -3.65
C GLU A 109 -18.91 13.64 -3.70
N ALA A 110 -18.67 14.35 -2.59
CA ALA A 110 -18.79 15.81 -2.50
C ALA A 110 -17.49 16.59 -2.79
N THR A 111 -16.35 15.93 -3.03
CA THR A 111 -15.04 16.62 -3.17
C THR A 111 -14.69 16.85 -4.64
N PRO A 112 -14.46 18.10 -5.09
CA PRO A 112 -14.10 18.38 -6.48
C PRO A 112 -12.77 17.71 -6.92
N PRO A 113 -12.64 17.24 -8.18
CA PRO A 113 -11.44 16.58 -8.70
C PRO A 113 -10.13 17.35 -8.48
N GLU A 114 -10.15 18.67 -8.65
CA GLU A 114 -8.97 19.52 -8.48
C GLU A 114 -8.50 19.59 -7.02
N VAL A 115 -9.42 19.48 -6.06
CA VAL A 115 -9.10 19.40 -4.64
C VAL A 115 -8.46 18.05 -4.31
N VAL A 116 -8.96 16.96 -4.91
CA VAL A 116 -8.36 15.63 -4.77
C VAL A 116 -6.93 15.62 -5.31
N LYS A 117 -6.69 16.15 -6.53
CA LYS A 117 -5.35 16.29 -7.11
C LYS A 117 -4.43 17.17 -6.26
N ALA A 118 -4.92 18.31 -5.77
CA ALA A 118 -4.13 19.22 -4.94
C ALA A 118 -3.72 18.57 -3.61
N ASN A 119 -4.64 17.86 -2.95
CA ASN A 119 -4.34 17.11 -1.74
C ASN A 119 -3.32 16.01 -2.01
N MET A 120 -3.50 15.22 -3.08
CA MET A 120 -2.55 14.16 -3.46
C MET A 120 -1.15 14.71 -3.75
N ARG A 121 -1.06 15.80 -4.54
CA ARG A 121 0.21 16.48 -4.79
C ARG A 121 0.84 16.97 -3.50
N ARG A 122 0.05 17.56 -2.60
CA ARG A 122 0.53 18.02 -1.29
C ARG A 122 1.10 16.86 -0.49
N GLU A 123 0.35 15.78 -0.27
CA GLU A 123 0.79 14.62 0.53
C GLU A 123 2.05 13.95 -0.04
N MET A 124 2.19 13.87 -1.37
CA MET A 124 3.36 13.25 -2.03
C MET A 124 4.55 14.20 -2.25
N SER A 125 4.31 15.53 -2.18
CA SER A 125 5.36 16.54 -2.20
C SER A 125 6.07 16.70 -0.86
N ILE A 126 5.54 16.09 0.20
CA ILE A 126 6.21 15.97 1.48
C ILE A 126 7.45 15.09 1.23
N PRO A 127 8.68 15.63 1.33
CA PRO A 127 9.89 14.84 1.14
C PRO A 127 9.87 13.62 2.07
N ALA A 128 10.34 12.46 1.61
CA ALA A 128 10.27 11.22 2.39
C ALA A 128 10.94 11.34 3.79
N ASP A 129 11.91 12.24 3.92
CA ASP A 129 12.62 12.66 5.13
C ASP A 129 11.86 13.71 5.98
N HIS A 130 10.93 14.46 5.37
CA HIS A 130 10.12 15.52 5.99
C HIS A 130 8.66 15.11 6.24
N VAL A 131 8.34 13.81 6.25
CA VAL A 131 7.03 13.30 6.70
C VAL A 131 6.90 13.51 8.21
N THR A 132 6.80 14.76 8.64
CA THR A 132 6.57 15.18 10.02
C THR A 132 5.09 15.18 10.38
N THR A 133 4.21 15.04 9.37
CA THR A 133 2.77 14.76 9.53
C THR A 133 2.43 13.35 9.04
N VAL A 134 3.00 12.33 9.69
CA VAL A 134 2.43 10.98 9.67
C VAL A 134 1.15 11.00 10.52
N THR A 135 0.04 11.52 9.98
CA THR A 135 -1.30 11.30 10.54
C THR A 135 -2.01 10.09 9.91
N LYS A 136 -1.28 9.26 9.16
CA LYS A 136 -1.66 7.86 8.87
C LYS A 136 -0.46 6.95 9.01
N THR A 137 0.04 6.79 10.23
CA THR A 137 0.93 5.67 10.56
C THR A 137 0.20 4.40 10.18
N HIS A 138 0.83 3.51 9.41
CA HIS A 138 0.34 2.17 9.12
C HIS A 138 0.00 1.45 10.41
N GLY A 139 -1.26 1.52 10.82
CA GLY A 139 -1.70 1.00 12.10
C GLY A 139 -1.55 -0.53 12.18
N PRO A 140 -1.68 -1.12 13.37
CA PRO A 140 -1.54 -2.57 13.55
C PRO A 140 -2.46 -3.39 12.61
N ALA A 141 -3.64 -2.87 12.26
CA ALA A 141 -4.54 -3.51 11.30
C ALA A 141 -3.94 -3.56 9.89
N PHE A 142 -3.32 -2.48 9.42
CA PHE A 142 -2.62 -2.47 8.12
C PHE A 142 -1.52 -3.52 8.09
N ILE A 143 -0.72 -3.63 9.15
CA ILE A 143 0.37 -4.62 9.26
C ILE A 143 -0.18 -6.04 9.13
N VAL A 144 -1.27 -6.35 9.82
CA VAL A 144 -1.95 -7.65 9.73
C VAL A 144 -2.41 -7.92 8.30
N ARG A 145 -3.02 -6.93 7.63
CA ARG A 145 -3.49 -7.09 6.25
C ARG A 145 -2.36 -7.29 5.25
N ALA A 146 -1.31 -6.47 5.33
CA ALA A 146 -0.14 -6.59 4.48
C ALA A 146 0.54 -7.95 4.65
N ALA A 147 0.64 -8.47 5.89
CA ALA A 147 1.16 -9.82 6.14
C ALA A 147 0.28 -10.92 5.51
N HIS A 148 -1.05 -10.80 5.61
CA HIS A 148 -1.97 -11.74 4.95
C HIS A 148 -1.84 -11.69 3.42
N LEU A 149 -1.78 -10.50 2.83
CA LEU A 149 -1.59 -10.33 1.38
C LEU A 149 -0.23 -10.87 0.92
N PHE A 150 0.83 -10.65 1.71
CA PHE A 150 2.15 -11.23 1.43
C PHE A 150 2.11 -12.75 1.39
N ILE A 151 1.48 -13.39 2.37
CA ILE A 151 1.36 -14.85 2.41
C ILE A 151 0.52 -15.38 1.23
N ARG A 152 -0.51 -14.65 0.80
CA ARG A 152 -1.26 -14.98 -0.42
C ARG A 152 -0.41 -14.87 -1.67
N ALA A 153 0.34 -13.77 -1.83
CA ALA A 153 1.24 -13.59 -2.97
C ALA A 153 2.24 -14.74 -3.09
N VAL A 154 2.89 -15.11 -1.98
CA VAL A 154 3.82 -16.24 -1.94
C VAL A 154 3.11 -17.55 -2.27
N ALA A 155 1.91 -17.80 -1.73
CA ALA A 155 1.14 -19.01 -1.99
C ALA A 155 0.69 -19.14 -3.46
N THR A 156 0.45 -18.02 -4.14
CA THR A 156 0.12 -17.95 -5.58
C THR A 156 1.36 -18.06 -6.48
N GLY A 157 2.57 -18.05 -5.90
CA GLY A 157 3.83 -18.18 -6.64
C GLY A 157 4.46 -16.85 -7.08
N TYR A 158 3.95 -15.73 -6.59
CA TYR A 158 4.57 -14.42 -6.84
C TYR A 158 5.80 -14.22 -5.96
N GLU A 159 6.94 -13.95 -6.60
CA GLU A 159 8.15 -13.55 -5.90
C GLU A 159 7.98 -12.13 -5.34
N THR A 160 8.04 -12.00 -4.02
CA THR A 160 7.99 -10.74 -3.27
C THR A 160 8.79 -10.89 -1.98
N GLN A 161 9.31 -9.78 -1.43
CA GLN A 161 10.05 -9.79 -0.17
C GLN A 161 9.23 -9.09 0.92
N ALA A 162 9.08 -9.73 2.07
CA ALA A 162 8.37 -9.13 3.22
C ALA A 162 8.97 -7.77 3.63
N ALA A 163 10.29 -7.63 3.44
CA ALA A 163 11.05 -6.39 3.63
C ALA A 163 10.51 -5.22 2.80
N ASP A 164 10.18 -5.47 1.53
CA ASP A 164 9.68 -4.47 0.61
C ASP A 164 8.19 -4.20 0.84
N VAL A 165 7.41 -5.23 1.19
CA VAL A 165 5.96 -5.11 1.49
C VAL A 165 5.72 -4.29 2.75
N LEU A 166 6.47 -4.54 3.82
CA LEU A 166 6.25 -3.90 5.11
C LEU A 166 7.14 -2.66 5.28
N GLY A 167 8.01 -2.36 4.32
CA GLY A 167 8.87 -1.18 4.26
C GLY A 167 10.16 -1.30 5.09
N TYR A 168 11.24 -0.70 4.57
CA TYR A 168 12.58 -0.72 5.19
C TYR A 168 12.61 -0.10 6.59
N ARG A 169 11.70 0.84 6.90
CA ARG A 169 11.60 1.48 8.22
C ARG A 169 11.09 0.57 9.33
N TRP A 170 10.43 -0.54 8.98
CA TRP A 170 9.88 -1.51 9.93
C TRP A 170 10.82 -2.70 10.14
N LEU A 171 11.80 -2.86 9.24
CA LEU A 171 12.92 -3.81 9.37
C LEU A 171 14.03 -3.33 10.32
N THR A 172 14.11 -2.03 10.61
CA THR A 172 15.03 -1.52 11.65
C THR A 172 14.52 -1.81 13.07
N SER A 173 13.29 -2.33 13.18
CA SER A 173 12.86 -3.00 14.40
C SER A 173 13.70 -4.27 14.58
N LEU A 174 14.27 -4.45 15.77
CA LEU A 174 15.03 -5.66 16.11
C LEU A 174 14.19 -6.95 16.06
N GLN A 175 12.87 -6.83 15.85
CA GLN A 175 11.89 -7.92 15.85
C GLN A 175 10.81 -7.64 14.79
N HIS A 176 10.77 -8.47 13.75
CA HIS A 176 9.78 -8.39 12.69
C HIS A 176 8.37 -8.77 13.18
N TYR A 177 7.32 -8.19 12.58
CA TYR A 177 5.91 -8.49 12.90
C TYR A 177 5.43 -9.87 12.43
N LEU A 178 6.11 -10.46 11.43
CA LEU A 178 5.62 -11.61 10.68
C LEU A 178 5.53 -12.88 11.54
N PRO A 179 6.50 -13.19 12.44
CA PRO A 179 6.39 -14.35 13.33
C PRO A 179 5.12 -14.39 14.19
N PHE A 180 4.50 -13.24 14.46
CA PHE A 180 3.29 -13.14 15.29
C PHE A 180 1.99 -13.24 14.48
N ILE A 181 2.07 -13.26 13.15
CA ILE A 181 0.92 -13.21 12.25
C ILE A 181 0.93 -14.42 11.29
N ILE A 182 2.10 -15.02 11.04
CA ILE A 182 2.31 -15.98 9.94
C ILE A 182 1.41 -17.20 10.01
N ASP A 183 1.19 -17.77 11.20
CA ASP A 183 0.34 -18.96 11.36
C ASP A 183 -1.12 -18.66 11.00
N ASP A 184 -1.64 -17.53 11.47
CA ASP A 184 -2.98 -17.06 11.12
C ASP A 184 -3.08 -16.70 9.64
N ALA A 185 -2.08 -16.03 9.08
CA ALA A 185 -2.03 -15.67 7.67
C ALA A 185 -2.00 -16.90 6.75
N ILE A 186 -1.25 -17.94 7.11
CA ILE A 186 -1.24 -19.22 6.39
C ILE A 186 -2.60 -19.91 6.50
N ARG A 187 -3.18 -19.96 7.70
CA ARG A 187 -4.49 -20.58 7.96
C ARG A 187 -5.62 -19.88 7.21
N MET A 188 -5.56 -18.55 7.10
CA MET A 188 -6.59 -17.69 6.51
C MET A 188 -6.25 -17.21 5.10
N ARG A 189 -5.27 -17.82 4.42
CA ARG A 189 -4.83 -17.42 3.07
C ARG A 189 -5.94 -17.41 2.02
N PHE A 190 -7.02 -18.16 2.22
CA PHE A 190 -8.19 -18.18 1.33
C PHE A 190 -9.45 -17.56 1.95
N ALA A 191 -9.38 -17.05 3.19
CA ALA A 191 -10.52 -16.42 3.85
C ALA A 191 -10.78 -15.02 3.26
N PRO A 192 -12.00 -14.48 3.27
CA PRO A 192 -12.21 -13.09 2.85
C PRO A 192 -11.57 -12.11 3.85
N PHE A 193 -11.12 -10.94 3.38
CA PHE A 193 -10.55 -9.90 4.26
C PHE A 193 -11.55 -9.37 5.31
N SER A 194 -12.85 -9.50 5.08
CA SER A 194 -13.87 -9.23 6.10
C SER A 194 -13.75 -10.14 7.32
N ALA A 195 -13.27 -11.38 7.16
CA ALA A 195 -12.98 -12.30 8.26
C ALA A 195 -11.61 -12.01 8.89
N VAL A 196 -10.61 -11.62 8.08
CA VAL A 196 -9.28 -11.22 8.59
C VAL A 196 -9.37 -9.99 9.50
N ASP A 197 -10.15 -8.97 9.11
CA ASP A 197 -10.33 -7.75 9.92
C ASP A 197 -11.13 -7.98 11.21
N GLN A 198 -11.80 -9.14 11.36
CA GLN A 198 -12.45 -9.56 12.61
C GLN A 198 -11.51 -10.26 13.58
N LEU A 199 -10.31 -10.66 13.14
CA LEU A 199 -9.34 -11.27 14.03
C LEU A 199 -8.84 -10.25 15.06
N PRO A 200 -8.63 -10.67 16.31
CA PRO A 200 -7.92 -9.83 17.26
C PRO A 200 -6.51 -9.59 16.74
N ILE A 201 -6.10 -8.33 16.68
CA ILE A 201 -4.71 -7.98 16.39
C ILE A 201 -3.83 -8.61 17.49
N PRO A 202 -2.74 -9.33 17.16
CA PRO A 202 -1.86 -9.90 18.17
C PRO A 202 -1.28 -8.82 19.09
N GLU A 203 -1.17 -9.12 20.38
CA GLU A 203 -0.68 -8.15 21.37
C GLU A 203 0.75 -7.70 21.07
N GLU A 204 1.60 -8.62 20.65
CA GLU A 204 2.98 -8.35 20.24
C GLU A 204 3.03 -7.37 19.06
N VAL A 205 2.10 -7.48 18.10
CA VAL A 205 2.02 -6.55 16.96
C VAL A 205 1.65 -5.16 17.44
N ARG A 206 0.67 -5.02 18.34
CA ARG A 206 0.33 -3.72 18.96
C ARG A 206 1.52 -3.13 19.70
N ARG A 207 2.21 -3.93 20.52
CA ARG A 207 3.37 -3.52 21.32
C ARG A 207 4.54 -3.07 20.44
N LEU A 208 4.86 -3.84 19.40
CA LEU A 208 5.92 -3.51 18.44
C LEU A 208 5.61 -2.21 17.70
N HIS A 209 4.37 -2.06 17.20
CA HIS A 209 3.95 -0.85 16.52
C HIS A 209 4.04 0.38 17.43
N ALA A 210 3.59 0.27 18.69
CA ALA A 210 3.70 1.36 19.66
C ALA A 210 5.16 1.75 19.95
N ARG A 211 6.04 0.76 20.14
CA ARG A 211 7.49 0.98 20.35
C ARG A 211 8.15 1.63 19.13
N ASP A 212 7.85 1.16 17.93
CA ASP A 212 8.43 1.67 16.71
C ASP A 212 7.94 3.10 16.42
N GLY A 213 6.66 3.39 16.72
CA GLY A 213 6.12 4.74 16.71
C GLY A 213 6.85 5.69 17.66
N GLN A 214 7.16 5.26 18.89
CA GLN A 214 7.95 6.07 19.85
C GLN A 214 9.37 6.33 19.34
N ARG A 215 10.04 5.32 18.78
CA ARG A 215 11.39 5.46 18.20
C ARG A 215 11.39 6.44 17.04
N TYR A 216 10.38 6.38 16.18
CA TYR A 216 10.24 7.28 15.05
C TYR A 216 10.06 8.74 15.51
N GLN A 217 9.20 8.98 16.50
CA GLN A 217 9.02 10.31 17.08
C GLN A 217 10.31 10.84 17.73
N ALA A 218 11.09 9.98 18.39
CA ALA A 218 12.40 10.35 18.93
C ALA A 218 13.41 10.69 17.83
N TYR A 219 13.44 9.93 16.73
CA TYR A 219 14.31 10.20 15.58
C TYR A 219 13.98 11.55 14.91
N ILE A 220 12.69 11.84 14.68
CA ILE A 220 12.26 13.14 14.15
C ILE A 220 12.71 14.28 15.07
N LYS A 221 12.49 14.12 16.37
CA LYS A 221 12.89 15.13 17.36
C LYS A 221 14.41 15.39 17.32
N GLN A 222 15.21 14.34 17.29
CA GLN A 222 16.67 14.48 17.22
C GLN A 222 17.13 15.13 15.91
N GLY A 223 16.57 14.73 14.76
CA GLY A 223 16.87 15.35 13.48
C GLY A 223 16.45 16.82 13.39
N SER A 224 15.41 17.23 14.13
CA SER A 224 15.00 18.64 14.23
C SER A 224 15.90 19.48 15.16
N GLU A 225 16.54 18.85 16.15
CA GLU A 225 17.50 19.49 17.06
C GLU A 225 18.89 19.64 16.41
N ASP A 226 19.30 18.69 15.56
CA ASP A 226 20.58 18.73 14.83
C ASP A 226 20.57 19.72 13.64
N ALA A 227 19.40 20.19 13.22
CA ALA A 227 19.21 21.13 12.11
C ALA A 227 18.99 22.60 12.55
N ALA A 228 18.97 22.87 13.86
CA ALA A 228 18.75 24.17 14.49
C ALA A 228 20.05 24.77 15.04
#